data_AF-A0A951XCH2-F1
#
_entry.id   AF-A0A951XCH2-F1
#
_cell.length_a   1.000
_cell.length_b   1.000
_cell.length_c   1.000
_cell.angle_alpha   90.00
_cell.angle_beta   90.00
_cell.angle_gamma   90.00
#
_symmetry.space_group_name_H-M   'P 1'
#
loop_
_entity.id
_entity.type
_entity.pdbx_description
1 polymer ?
#
loop_
_entity_poly.entity_id
_entity_poly.type
_entity_poly.pdbx_seq_one_letter_code
_entity_poly.pdbx_strand_id
1 'polypeptide(L)'
;MDLSTLTAISPVDGRYRSQLEHLDLYFSEYALIRYRVRVETEYFIALNRLGLFSLTAAQIKSLRKFYREFSYTQAQEVKDVEKEINHDVKAVEYVIK
;
A
#
# COMPACT_ATOMS: atom_id res chain seq x y z
N MET A 1 7.01 -18.91 17.02
CA MET A 1 5.57 -19.02 17.36
C MET A 1 4.82 -18.26 16.31
N ASP A 2 3.87 -18.90 15.65
CA ASP A 2 3.08 -18.25 14.61
C ASP A 2 1.98 -17.40 15.24
N LEU A 3 1.62 -16.31 14.55
CA LEU A 3 0.52 -15.45 14.96
C LEU A 3 -0.79 -16.23 14.77
N SER A 4 -1.55 -16.37 15.86
CA SER A 4 -2.87 -17.00 15.92
C SER A 4 -3.78 -16.15 16.81
N THR A 5 -5.09 -16.40 16.79
CA THR A 5 -6.02 -15.71 17.69
C THR A 5 -5.73 -15.96 19.18
N LEU A 6 -5.10 -17.09 19.52
CA LEU A 6 -4.71 -17.45 20.89
C LEU A 6 -3.37 -16.82 21.31
N THR A 7 -2.50 -16.47 20.37
CA THR A 7 -1.18 -15.87 20.62
C THR A 7 -1.16 -14.35 20.37
N ALA A 8 -2.24 -13.77 19.85
CA ALA A 8 -2.39 -12.33 19.66
C ALA A 8 -2.38 -11.58 20.99
N ILE A 9 -1.54 -10.54 21.09
CA ILE A 9 -1.43 -9.68 22.29
C ILE A 9 -2.67 -8.80 22.42
N SER A 10 -3.13 -8.21 21.31
CA SER A 10 -4.32 -7.38 21.27
C SER A 10 -5.56 -8.23 21.00
N PRO A 11 -6.67 -8.03 21.74
CA PRO A 11 -7.91 -8.74 21.48
C PRO A 11 -8.56 -8.33 20.15
N VAL A 12 -8.17 -7.18 19.56
CA VAL A 12 -8.64 -6.72 18.24
C VAL A 12 -8.24 -7.72 17.14
N ASP A 13 -7.01 -8.24 17.21
CA ASP A 13 -6.48 -9.21 16.24
C ASP A 13 -6.69 -10.67 16.68
N GLY A 14 -7.29 -10.88 17.86
CA GLY A 14 -7.58 -12.20 18.42
C GLY A 14 -9.08 -12.40 18.68
N ARG A 15 -9.50 -12.23 19.94
CA ARG A 15 -10.87 -12.49 20.42
C ARG A 15 -11.97 -11.85 19.58
N TYR A 16 -11.75 -10.63 19.09
CA TYR A 16 -12.75 -9.85 18.36
C TYR A 16 -12.48 -9.80 16.85
N ARG A 17 -11.53 -10.60 16.34
CA ARG A 17 -11.09 -10.54 14.95
C ARG A 17 -12.24 -10.74 13.96
N SER A 18 -13.13 -11.71 14.20
CA SER A 18 -14.28 -11.98 13.31
C SER A 18 -15.29 -10.83 13.22
N GLN A 19 -15.34 -9.94 14.22
CA GLN A 19 -16.22 -8.77 14.22
C GLN A 19 -15.57 -7.57 13.52
N LEU A 20 -14.22 -7.53 13.52
CA LEU A 20 -13.43 -6.36 13.14
C LEU A 20 -12.57 -6.57 11.90
N GLU A 21 -12.54 -7.77 11.31
CA GLU A 21 -11.62 -8.10 10.22
C GLU A 21 -11.70 -7.14 9.03
N HIS A 22 -12.91 -6.66 8.70
CA HIS A 22 -13.14 -5.67 7.65
C HIS A 22 -12.39 -4.34 7.83
N LEU A 23 -11.94 -4.02 9.06
CA LEU A 23 -11.16 -2.83 9.37
C LEU A 23 -9.69 -2.96 8.94
N ASP A 24 -9.19 -4.18 8.72
CA ASP A 24 -7.80 -4.38 8.29
C ASP A 24 -7.51 -3.75 6.93
N LEU A 25 -8.52 -3.62 6.07
CA LEU A 25 -8.43 -2.95 4.78
C LEU A 25 -8.22 -1.43 4.93
N TYR A 26 -8.27 -0.89 6.14
CA TYR A 26 -8.12 0.55 6.41
C TYR A 26 -7.04 0.85 7.45
N PHE A 27 -6.87 0.00 8.46
CA PHE A 27 -6.04 0.29 9.64
C PHE A 27 -4.90 -0.71 9.86
N SER A 28 -4.61 -1.58 8.90
CA SER A 28 -3.41 -2.44 8.93
C SER A 28 -2.22 -1.78 8.25
N GLU A 29 -1.03 -2.34 8.46
CA GLU A 29 0.18 -1.99 7.72
C GLU A 29 -0.01 -2.16 6.20
N TYR A 30 -0.68 -3.24 5.77
CA TYR A 30 -1.03 -3.46 4.36
C TYR A 30 -1.88 -2.31 3.81
N ALA A 31 -2.91 -1.91 4.57
CA ALA A 31 -3.76 -0.79 4.16
C ALA A 31 -2.97 0.51 4.08
N LEU A 32 -2.13 0.80 5.08
CA LEU A 32 -1.27 1.99 5.09
C LEU A 32 -0.39 2.06 3.84
N ILE A 33 0.30 0.98 3.49
CA ILE A 33 1.12 0.89 2.29
C ILE A 33 0.27 1.11 1.04
N ARG A 34 -0.87 0.42 0.91
CA ARG A 34 -1.79 0.56 -0.24
C ARG A 34 -2.25 2.00 -0.43
N TYR A 35 -2.63 2.69 0.66
CA TYR A 35 -3.07 4.08 0.59
C TYR A 35 -1.92 5.03 0.25
N ARG A 36 -0.69 4.79 0.75
CA ARG A 36 0.49 5.56 0.36
C ARG A 36 0.78 5.45 -1.14
N VAL A 37 0.79 4.23 -1.67
CA VAL A 37 0.92 3.97 -3.12
C VAL A 37 -0.11 4.76 -3.92
N ARG A 38 -1.38 4.73 -3.49
CA ARG A 38 -2.46 5.50 -4.13
C ARG A 38 -2.20 7.00 -4.13
N VAL A 39 -1.81 7.57 -2.98
CA VAL A 39 -1.57 9.01 -2.85
C VAL A 39 -0.43 9.46 -3.74
N GLU A 40 0.72 8.77 -3.71
CA GLU A 40 1.89 9.08 -4.55
C GLU A 40 1.55 8.98 -6.04
N THR A 41 0.79 7.94 -6.43
CA THR A 41 0.38 7.75 -7.82
C THR A 41 -0.54 8.87 -8.30
N GLU A 42 -1.55 9.25 -7.53
CA GLU A 42 -2.46 10.34 -7.91
C GLU A 42 -1.77 11.71 -7.84
N TYR A 43 -0.80 11.90 -6.94
CA TYR A 43 0.06 13.09 -6.92
C TYR A 43 0.87 13.20 -8.21
N PHE A 44 1.52 12.12 -8.66
CA PHE A 44 2.24 12.10 -9.93
C PHE A 44 1.32 12.40 -11.14
N ILE A 45 0.11 11.82 -11.16
CA ILE A 45 -0.89 12.14 -12.20
C ILE A 45 -1.33 13.61 -12.13
N ALA A 46 -1.43 14.20 -10.94
CA ALA A 46 -1.75 15.61 -10.76
C ALA A 46 -0.64 16.53 -11.29
N LEU A 47 0.64 16.20 -11.09
CA LEU A 47 1.76 16.94 -11.66
C LEU A 47 1.73 16.95 -13.20
N ASN A 48 1.39 15.82 -13.83
CA ASN A 48 1.13 15.76 -15.27
C ASN A 48 0.00 16.73 -15.71
N ARG A 49 -1.08 16.84 -14.92
CA ARG A 49 -2.18 17.77 -15.23
C ARG A 49 -1.79 19.24 -15.12
N LEU A 50 -0.76 19.55 -14.32
CA LEU A 50 -0.17 20.89 -14.25
C LEU A 50 0.79 21.18 -15.41
N GLY A 51 1.01 20.23 -16.33
CA GLY A 51 1.87 20.42 -17.50
C GLY A 51 3.37 20.30 -17.21
N LEU A 52 3.77 19.77 -16.05
CA LEU A 52 5.18 19.55 -15.71
C LEU A 52 5.84 18.46 -16.57
N PHE A 53 5.04 17.51 -17.06
CA PHE A 53 5.40 16.45 -18.00
C PHE A 53 4.14 15.86 -18.62
N SER A 54 4.30 14.98 -19.61
CA SER A 54 3.18 14.41 -20.37
C SER A 54 3.05 12.90 -20.16
N LEU A 55 1.88 12.47 -19.70
CA LEU A 55 1.45 11.08 -19.65
C LEU A 55 0.32 10.86 -20.65
N THR A 56 0.38 9.73 -21.36
CA THR A 56 -0.71 9.26 -22.20
C THR A 56 -1.89 8.77 -21.35
N ALA A 57 -3.09 8.75 -21.93
CA ALA A 57 -4.27 8.17 -21.27
C ALA A 57 -4.06 6.70 -20.86
N ALA A 58 -3.30 5.94 -21.66
CA ALA A 58 -2.95 4.55 -21.37
C ALA A 58 -2.04 4.44 -20.12
N GLN A 59 -1.02 5.29 -20.00
CA GLN A 59 -0.15 5.35 -18.82
C GLN A 59 -0.94 5.71 -17.55
N ILE A 60 -1.80 6.74 -17.62
CA ILE A 60 -2.66 7.13 -16.50
C ILE A 60 -3.58 5.96 -16.08
N LYS A 61 -4.15 5.24 -17.04
CA LYS A 61 -4.98 4.05 -16.77
C LYS A 61 -4.18 2.94 -16.10
N SER A 62 -2.94 2.70 -16.56
CA SER A 62 -2.04 1.70 -15.98
C SER A 62 -1.67 2.03 -14.54
N LEU A 63 -1.26 3.28 -14.28
CA LEU A 63 -0.94 3.78 -12.94
C LEU A 63 -2.12 3.64 -11.98
N ARG A 64 -3.34 3.97 -12.42
CA ARG A 64 -4.54 3.78 -11.59
C ARG A 64 -4.89 2.32 -11.37
N LYS A 65 -4.63 1.45 -12.34
CA LYS A 65 -4.85 0.02 -12.19
C LYS A 65 -3.93 -0.55 -11.11
N PHE A 66 -2.67 -0.11 -11.09
CA PHE A 66 -1.66 -0.56 -10.13
C PHE A 66 -2.13 -0.46 -8.66
N TYR A 67 -2.57 0.72 -8.20
CA TYR A 67 -3.02 0.85 -6.80
C TYR A 67 -4.41 0.24 -6.54
N ARG A 68 -5.24 0.04 -7.57
CA ARG A 68 -6.59 -0.57 -7.44
C ARG A 68 -6.52 -2.08 -7.28
N GLU A 69 -5.54 -2.72 -7.90
CA GLU A 69 -5.30 -4.16 -7.86
C GLU A 69 -4.12 -4.51 -6.94
N PHE A 70 -3.81 -3.61 -5.99
CA PHE A 70 -2.66 -3.75 -5.10
C PHE A 70 -2.73 -5.02 -4.25
N SER A 71 -1.74 -5.90 -4.41
CA SER A 71 -1.71 -7.22 -3.79
C SER A 71 -0.89 -7.28 -2.50
N TYR A 72 -1.03 -8.36 -1.74
CA TYR A 72 -0.17 -8.65 -0.59
C TYR A 72 1.29 -8.88 -0.98
N THR A 73 1.55 -9.46 -2.16
CA THR A 73 2.93 -9.67 -2.64
C THR A 73 3.61 -8.33 -2.88
N GLN A 74 2.91 -7.37 -3.47
CA GLN A 74 3.42 -6.02 -3.67
C GLN A 74 3.63 -5.27 -2.34
N ALA A 75 2.75 -5.48 -1.36
CA ALA A 75 2.96 -4.92 -0.03
C ALA A 75 4.22 -5.49 0.64
N GLN A 76 4.49 -6.78 0.45
CA GLN A 76 5.71 -7.42 0.97
C GLN A 76 6.96 -6.87 0.26
N GLU A 77 6.92 -6.70 -1.07
CA GLU A 77 8.01 -6.07 -1.82
C GLU A 77 8.34 -4.67 -1.29
N VAL A 78 7.33 -3.85 -0.97
CA VAL A 78 7.54 -2.54 -0.33
C VAL A 78 8.25 -2.68 1.02
N LYS A 79 7.86 -3.64 1.86
CA LYS A 79 8.53 -3.88 3.16
C LYS A 79 9.98 -4.35 2.98
N ASP A 80 10.24 -5.17 1.97
CA ASP A 80 11.59 -5.69 1.69
C ASP A 80 12.52 -4.54 1.25
N VAL A 81 12.05 -3.66 0.37
CA VAL A 81 12.78 -2.44 -0.01
C VAL A 81 12.95 -1.49 1.17
N GLU A 82 11.88 -1.26 1.96
CA GLU A 82 11.93 -0.42 3.15
C GLU A 82 13.01 -0.87 4.13
N LYS A 83 13.21 -2.19 4.27
CA LYS A 83 14.24 -2.76 5.14
C LYS A 83 15.66 -2.39 4.70
N GLU A 84 15.90 -2.24 3.40
CA GLU A 84 17.21 -1.86 2.87
C GLU A 84 17.49 -0.37 3.03
N ILE A 85 16.47 0.48 2.82
CA ILE A 85 16.64 1.94 2.77
C ILE A 85 16.17 2.68 4.04
N ASN A 86 15.52 1.96 4.95
CA ASN A 86 14.91 2.45 6.19
C ASN A 86 13.98 3.67 5.96
N HIS A 87 13.22 3.65 4.85
CA HIS A 87 12.30 4.72 4.48
C HIS A 87 11.11 4.18 3.69
N ASP A 88 9.93 4.26 4.31
CA ASP A 88 8.66 3.70 3.84
C ASP A 88 8.11 4.36 2.55
N VAL A 89 8.06 5.69 2.47
CA VAL A 89 7.58 6.42 1.28
C VAL A 89 8.54 6.22 0.10
N LYS A 90 9.85 6.17 0.36
CA LYS A 90 10.82 5.94 -0.69
C LYS A 90 10.70 4.53 -1.25
N ALA A 91 10.38 3.54 -0.42
CA ALA A 91 10.17 2.16 -0.87
C ALA A 91 8.97 2.05 -1.83
N VAL A 92 7.91 2.81 -1.58
CA VAL A 92 6.76 2.93 -2.50
C VAL A 92 7.17 3.46 -3.87
N GLU A 93 8.05 4.46 -3.95
CA GLU A 93 8.58 4.97 -5.23
C GLU A 93 9.32 3.88 -6.01
N TYR A 94 10.12 3.06 -5.34
CA TYR A 94 10.87 1.97 -5.98
C TYR A 94 9.97 0.89 -6.59
N VAL A 95 8.80 0.63 -5.98
CA VAL A 95 7.84 -0.37 -6.48
C VAL A 95 6.93 0.21 -7.60
N ILE A 96 6.76 1.53 -7.67
CA ILE A 96 6.00 2.20 -8.74
C ILE A 96 6.83 2.43 -10.02
N LYS A 97 8.16 2.55 -9.90
CA LYS A 97 9.10 2.75 -11.04
C LYS A 97 9.09 1.58 -12.01
#